data_AF-A0A0F9DB90-F1
#
_entry.id   AF-A0A0F9DB90-F1
#
_cell.length_a   1.000
_cell.length_b   1.000
_cell.length_c   1.000
_cell.angle_alpha   90.00
_cell.angle_beta   90.00
_cell.angle_gamma   90.00
#
_symmetry.space_group_name_H-M   'P 1'
#
loop_
_entity.id
_entity.type
_entity.pdbx_description
1 polymer ?
#
loop_
_entity_poly.entity_id
_entity_poly.type
_entity_poly.pdbx_seq_one_letter_code
_entity_poly.pdbx_strand_id
1 'polypeptide(L)'
;MTPQKAWLTIKEIIQEYGRSQHYWRTLIKDGVLRIQPGGGLTLVERASIESYVRGEAPSPPPAPSAPATTGKSTAELGKMQEQAEIDQLALAGSKRKLEKAKIDAELADRRSAHELLEHKWASMAEFDEHDKELEDRRKVNEDNRQRVAAAGVEVSNRESAVEAAETRLAAKTAELKRVIQHDYEELRNCHLDLKDRDYEYRPQRAFPVLWLPQGLYFGNAPLADVVDAEVANLDGGGGFDDEDEEDEGSEAG
;
A
#
# COMPACT_ATOMS: atom_id res chain seq x y z
N MET A 1 26.22 28.01 -53.44
CA MET A 1 25.58 26.74 -53.87
C MET A 1 26.11 25.64 -52.97
N THR A 2 25.29 25.12 -52.06
CA THR A 2 25.67 24.00 -51.19
C THR A 2 25.56 22.69 -51.98
N PRO A 3 26.52 21.76 -51.85
CA PRO A 3 26.43 20.47 -52.51
C PRO A 3 25.23 19.70 -51.96
N GLN A 4 24.26 19.37 -52.81
CA GLN A 4 23.12 18.54 -52.43
C GLN A 4 23.61 17.11 -52.20
N LYS A 5 23.31 16.59 -51.00
CA LYS A 5 23.64 15.22 -50.62
C LYS A 5 22.84 14.24 -51.49
N ALA A 6 23.54 13.30 -52.14
CA ALA A 6 22.91 12.32 -53.04
C ALA A 6 22.11 11.23 -52.30
N TRP A 7 22.43 10.99 -51.02
CA TRP A 7 21.83 9.96 -50.18
C TRP A 7 21.27 10.57 -48.91
N LEU A 8 19.97 10.36 -48.66
CA LEU A 8 19.23 10.93 -47.54
C LEU A 8 18.80 9.83 -46.56
N THR A 9 18.92 10.12 -45.27
CA THR A 9 18.29 9.33 -44.22
C THR A 9 16.78 9.59 -44.19
N ILE A 10 16.01 8.65 -43.64
CA ILE A 10 14.56 8.82 -43.50
C ILE A 10 14.18 10.13 -42.75
N LYS A 11 15.00 10.57 -41.79
CA LYS A 11 14.77 11.84 -41.08
C LYS A 11 14.96 13.05 -41.99
N GLU A 12 16.01 13.05 -42.83
CA GLU A 12 16.28 14.12 -43.81
C GLU A 12 15.17 14.17 -44.88
N ILE A 13 14.65 13.03 -45.32
CA ILE A 13 13.54 12.96 -46.29
C ILE A 13 12.26 13.59 -45.72
N ILE A 14 11.92 13.29 -44.46
CA ILE A 14 10.75 13.87 -43.80
C ILE A 14 10.89 15.39 -43.68
N GLN A 15 12.09 15.88 -43.36
CA GLN A 15 12.35 17.32 -43.26
C GLN A 15 12.24 18.03 -44.61
N GLU A 16 12.72 17.40 -45.69
CA GLU A 16 12.75 18.04 -47.01
C GLU A 16 11.45 17.90 -47.82
N TYR A 17 10.76 16.75 -47.73
CA TYR A 17 9.60 16.43 -48.58
C TYR A 17 8.28 16.26 -47.79
N GLY A 18 8.33 16.37 -46.46
CA GLY A 18 7.19 16.14 -45.59
C GLY A 18 6.71 14.67 -45.62
N ARG A 19 5.53 14.40 -45.05
CA ARG A 19 4.94 13.05 -44.82
C ARG A 19 5.55 12.27 -43.65
N SER A 20 4.78 11.28 -43.18
CA SER A 20 5.15 10.49 -42.01
C SER A 20 6.28 9.50 -42.30
N GLN A 21 7.02 9.14 -41.26
CA GLN A 21 8.06 8.11 -41.34
C GLN A 21 7.52 6.77 -41.84
N HIS A 22 6.29 6.42 -41.46
CA HIS A 22 5.64 5.18 -41.88
C HIS A 22 5.43 5.17 -43.40
N TYR A 23 4.95 6.28 -43.98
CA TYR A 23 4.74 6.42 -45.41
C TYR A 23 6.01 6.16 -46.23
N TRP A 24 7.13 6.79 -45.84
CA TRP A 24 8.41 6.60 -46.54
C TRP A 24 8.99 5.20 -46.37
N ARG A 25 8.82 4.58 -45.20
CA ARG A 25 9.25 3.19 -44.96
C ARG A 25 8.46 2.19 -45.82
N THR A 26 7.17 2.43 -46.03
CA THR A 26 6.35 1.58 -46.90
C THR A 26 6.84 1.64 -48.35
N LEU A 27 7.13 2.83 -48.89
CA LEU A 27 7.68 2.98 -50.24
C LEU A 27 9.05 2.29 -50.43
N ILE A 28 9.88 2.28 -49.39
CA ILE A 28 11.15 1.55 -49.39
C ILE A 28 10.90 0.04 -49.37
N LYS A 29 9.96 -0.43 -48.53
CA LYS A 29 9.61 -1.85 -48.41
C LYS A 29 9.00 -2.40 -49.71
N ASP A 30 8.24 -1.56 -50.42
CA ASP A 30 7.61 -1.89 -51.70
C ASP A 30 8.60 -1.78 -52.88
N GLY A 31 9.87 -1.40 -52.61
CA GLY A 31 10.94 -1.34 -53.62
C GLY A 31 10.83 -0.17 -54.59
N VAL A 32 9.95 0.81 -54.31
CA VAL A 32 9.73 1.98 -55.17
C VAL A 32 10.91 2.95 -55.10
N LEU A 33 11.56 3.05 -53.93
CA LEU A 33 12.70 3.93 -53.70
C LEU A 33 14.02 3.16 -53.64
N ARG A 34 15.05 3.68 -54.32
CA ARG A 34 16.39 3.09 -54.31
C ARG A 34 17.09 3.33 -52.98
N ILE A 35 17.56 2.25 -52.37
CA ILE A 35 18.35 2.28 -51.12
C ILE A 35 19.81 1.96 -51.36
N GLN A 36 20.69 2.49 -50.52
CA GLN A 36 22.12 2.21 -50.60
C GLN A 36 22.39 0.74 -50.18
N PRO A 37 22.96 -0.11 -51.04
CA PRO A 37 23.31 -1.46 -50.66
C PRO A 37 24.54 -1.47 -49.74
N GLY A 38 24.48 -2.23 -48.64
CA GLY A 38 25.66 -2.55 -47.82
C GLY A 38 25.89 -1.72 -46.54
N GLY A 39 24.89 -1.00 -46.02
CA GLY A 39 25.00 -0.28 -44.74
C GLY A 39 23.84 -0.59 -43.78
N GLY A 40 24.12 -0.68 -42.47
CA GLY A 40 23.10 -0.91 -41.43
C GLY A 40 22.11 0.25 -41.24
N LEU A 41 22.29 1.35 -41.97
CA LEU A 41 21.39 2.51 -41.99
C LEU A 41 20.70 2.59 -43.36
N THR A 42 19.36 2.62 -43.36
CA THR A 42 18.56 2.79 -44.58
C THR A 42 18.73 4.21 -45.13
N LEU A 43 19.62 4.35 -46.10
CA LEU A 43 19.85 5.57 -46.88
C LEU A 43 19.16 5.44 -48.23
N VAL A 44 18.43 6.48 -48.63
CA VAL A 44 17.63 6.52 -49.86
C VAL A 44 18.24 7.50 -50.85
N GLU A 45 18.29 7.14 -52.12
CA GLU A 45 18.79 8.00 -53.18
C GLU A 45 17.85 9.17 -53.44
N ARG A 46 18.37 10.41 -53.36
CA ARG A 46 17.58 11.65 -53.54
C ARG A 46 16.88 11.70 -54.89
N ALA A 47 17.57 11.30 -55.97
CA ALA A 47 17.00 11.29 -57.32
C ALA A 47 15.79 10.34 -57.46
N SER A 48 15.79 9.23 -56.70
CA SER A 48 14.67 8.28 -56.65
C SER A 48 13.44 8.87 -55.96
N ILE A 49 13.64 9.72 -54.95
CA ILE A 49 12.56 10.42 -54.26
C ILE A 49 12.00 11.53 -55.16
N GLU A 50 12.87 12.31 -55.80
CA GLU A 50 12.45 13.39 -56.67
C GLU A 50 11.71 12.90 -57.91
N SER A 51 12.13 11.80 -58.52
CA SER A 51 11.40 11.15 -59.63
C SER A 51 10.01 10.66 -59.19
N TYR A 52 9.92 10.02 -58.01
CA TYR A 52 8.65 9.60 -57.44
C TYR A 52 7.72 10.79 -57.14
N VAL A 53 8.23 11.86 -56.53
CA VAL A 53 7.44 13.07 -56.20
C VAL A 53 6.98 13.81 -57.46
N ARG A 54 7.79 13.81 -58.52
CA ARG A 54 7.42 14.40 -59.82
C ARG A 54 6.48 13.51 -60.66
N GLY A 55 6.21 12.28 -60.23
CA GLY A 55 5.30 11.35 -60.93
C GLY A 55 5.92 10.71 -62.18
N GLU A 56 7.24 10.70 -62.32
CA GLU A 56 7.92 10.01 -63.41
C GLU A 56 8.04 8.52 -63.09
N ALA A 57 7.56 7.67 -64.01
CA ALA A 57 7.65 6.22 -63.85
C ALA A 57 9.13 5.77 -63.74
N PRO A 58 9.46 4.80 -62.86
CA PRO A 58 10.83 4.34 -62.71
C PRO A 58 11.33 3.68 -64.00
N SER A 59 12.34 4.28 -64.63
CA SER A 59 12.99 3.70 -65.82
C SER A 59 13.63 2.34 -65.49
N PRO A 60 13.42 1.31 -66.33
CA PRO A 60 14.05 0.01 -66.14
C PRO A 60 15.59 0.10 -66.29
N PRO A 61 16.35 -0.77 -65.62
CA PRO A 61 17.81 -0.78 -65.73
C PRO A 61 18.25 -1.07 -67.19
N PRO A 62 19.40 -0.52 -67.64
CA PRO A 62 19.91 -0.78 -68.98
C PRO A 62 20.20 -2.29 -69.15
N ALA A 63 19.80 -2.83 -70.29
CA ALA A 63 20.05 -4.22 -70.65
C ALA A 63 21.56 -4.48 -70.79
N PRO A 64 22.08 -5.62 -70.33
CA PRO A 64 23.48 -5.98 -70.54
C PRO A 64 23.77 -6.19 -72.03
N SER A 65 24.83 -5.57 -72.52
CA SER A 65 25.37 -5.76 -73.86
C SER A 65 25.65 -7.24 -74.13
N ALA A 66 25.15 -7.75 -75.26
CA ALA A 66 25.42 -9.11 -75.72
C ALA A 66 26.93 -9.32 -75.95
N PRO A 67 27.54 -10.42 -75.48
CA PRO A 67 28.90 -10.75 -75.85
C PRO A 67 28.93 -11.42 -77.23
N ALA A 68 29.96 -11.06 -78.00
CA ALA A 68 30.26 -11.60 -79.31
C ALA A 68 30.50 -13.12 -79.25
N THR A 69 29.92 -13.83 -80.21
CA THR A 69 30.08 -15.25 -80.50
C THR A 69 31.54 -15.67 -80.63
N THR A 70 31.99 -16.57 -79.76
CA THR A 70 33.23 -17.35 -79.91
C THR A 70 32.86 -18.83 -79.93
N GLY A 71 33.24 -19.55 -80.98
CA GLY A 71 32.99 -20.98 -81.10
C GLY A 71 33.81 -21.77 -80.08
N LYS A 72 33.14 -22.49 -79.17
CA LYS A 72 33.75 -23.42 -78.20
C LYS A 72 33.62 -24.85 -78.69
N SER A 73 34.71 -25.62 -78.58
CA SER A 73 34.75 -27.03 -78.97
C SER A 73 33.91 -27.91 -78.02
N THR A 74 33.40 -29.03 -78.51
CA THR A 74 32.50 -29.95 -77.78
C THR A 74 33.07 -30.47 -76.45
N ALA A 75 34.39 -30.56 -76.31
CA ALA A 75 35.04 -30.95 -75.05
C ALA A 75 34.97 -29.86 -73.96
N GLU A 76 34.93 -28.58 -74.33
CA GLU A 76 34.75 -27.48 -73.38
C GLU A 76 33.30 -27.37 -72.92
N LEU A 77 32.34 -27.71 -73.78
CA LEU A 77 30.92 -27.76 -73.40
C LEU A 77 30.65 -28.86 -72.36
N GLY A 78 31.28 -30.03 -72.49
CA GLY A 78 31.18 -31.10 -71.50
C GLY A 78 31.71 -30.70 -70.11
N LYS A 79 32.86 -30.02 -70.06
CA LYS A 79 33.42 -29.51 -68.80
C LYS A 79 32.57 -28.40 -68.17
N MET A 80 31.96 -27.53 -68.98
CA MET A 80 31.04 -26.50 -68.49
C MET A 80 29.74 -27.10 -67.94
N GLN A 81 29.27 -28.21 -68.52
CA GLN A 81 28.09 -28.92 -68.03
C GLN A 81 28.37 -29.63 -66.70
N GLU A 82 29.50 -30.33 -66.58
CA GLU A 82 29.91 -30.99 -65.32
C GLU A 82 30.12 -29.97 -64.19
N GLN A 83 30.74 -28.82 -64.48
CA GLN A 83 30.86 -27.73 -63.51
C GLN A 83 29.50 -27.15 -63.10
N ALA A 84 28.56 -27.00 -64.05
CA ALA A 84 27.22 -26.51 -63.75
C ALA A 84 26.41 -27.48 -62.85
N GLU A 85 26.61 -28.80 -63.01
CA GLU A 85 25.99 -29.82 -62.14
C GLU A 85 26.57 -29.78 -60.72
N ILE A 86 27.89 -29.61 -60.59
CA ILE A 86 28.57 -29.43 -59.29
C ILE A 86 28.07 -28.16 -58.60
N ASP A 87 27.98 -27.05 -59.33
CA ASP A 87 27.50 -25.77 -58.80
C ASP A 87 26.04 -25.86 -58.36
N GLN A 88 25.17 -26.58 -59.09
CA GLN A 88 23.79 -26.82 -58.69
C GLN A 88 23.67 -27.67 -57.42
N LEU A 89 24.48 -28.73 -57.28
CA LEU A 89 24.51 -29.55 -56.08
C LEU A 89 25.04 -28.75 -54.87
N ALA A 90 26.05 -27.91 -55.06
CA ALA A 90 26.56 -27.01 -54.04
C ALA A 90 25.50 -25.96 -53.61
N LEU A 91 24.78 -25.39 -54.58
CA LEU A 91 23.65 -24.47 -54.34
C LEU A 91 22.51 -25.16 -53.57
N ALA A 92 22.15 -26.38 -53.93
CA ALA A 92 21.12 -27.15 -53.23
C ALA A 92 21.54 -27.49 -51.79
N GLY A 93 22.80 -27.87 -51.58
CA GLY A 93 23.37 -28.10 -50.24
C GLY A 93 23.38 -26.82 -49.40
N SER A 94 23.72 -25.69 -49.99
CA SER A 94 23.68 -24.37 -49.34
C SER A 94 22.25 -23.95 -48.96
N LYS A 95 21.28 -24.13 -49.86
CA LYS A 95 19.85 -23.87 -49.59
C LYS A 95 19.33 -24.69 -48.42
N ARG A 96 19.61 -26.00 -48.38
CA ARG A 96 19.21 -26.87 -47.26
C ARG A 96 19.84 -26.47 -45.93
N LYS A 97 21.12 -26.06 -45.93
CA LYS A 97 21.78 -25.54 -44.72
C LYS A 97 21.15 -24.24 -44.24
N LEU A 98 20.80 -23.34 -45.17
CA LEU A 98 20.14 -22.07 -44.86
C LEU A 98 18.71 -22.27 -44.34
N GLU A 99 17.95 -23.20 -44.91
CA GLU A 99 16.63 -23.57 -44.39
C GLU A 99 16.71 -24.19 -43.00
N LYS A 100 17.65 -25.11 -42.77
CA LYS A 100 17.88 -25.69 -41.44
C LYS A 100 18.24 -24.61 -40.41
N ALA A 101 19.15 -23.70 -40.74
CA ALA A 101 19.54 -22.61 -39.84
C ALA A 101 18.38 -21.67 -39.49
N LYS A 102 17.45 -21.41 -40.44
CA LYS A 102 16.24 -20.64 -40.18
C LYS A 102 15.30 -21.37 -39.21
N ILE A 103 15.09 -22.67 -39.42
CA ILE A 103 14.24 -23.50 -38.54
C ILE A 103 14.84 -23.56 -37.14
N ASP A 104 16.17 -23.76 -37.02
CA ASP A 104 16.86 -23.81 -35.73
C ASP A 104 16.76 -22.47 -34.98
N ALA A 105 16.86 -21.33 -35.69
CA ALA A 105 16.67 -20.00 -35.12
C ALA A 105 15.22 -19.77 -34.65
N GLU A 106 14.23 -20.15 -35.46
CA GLU A 106 12.81 -20.02 -35.10
C GLU A 106 12.44 -20.91 -33.91
N LEU A 107 13.03 -22.11 -33.81
CA LEU A 107 12.86 -22.99 -32.65
C LEU A 107 13.52 -22.40 -31.40
N ALA A 108 14.68 -21.76 -31.50
CA ALA A 108 15.32 -21.07 -30.38
C ALA A 108 14.48 -19.89 -29.88
N ASP A 109 13.93 -19.09 -30.79
CA ASP A 109 13.03 -17.97 -30.45
C ASP A 109 11.74 -18.46 -29.77
N ARG A 110 11.16 -19.57 -30.23
CA ARG A 110 9.99 -20.17 -29.59
C ARG A 110 10.30 -20.70 -28.19
N ARG A 111 11.46 -21.32 -27.99
CA ARG A 111 11.88 -21.82 -26.67
C ARG A 111 12.09 -20.67 -25.69
N SER A 112 12.79 -19.62 -26.09
CA SER A 112 13.01 -18.45 -25.22
C SER A 112 11.70 -17.73 -24.89
N ALA A 113 10.77 -17.63 -25.85
CA ALA A 113 9.44 -17.10 -25.59
C ALA A 113 8.63 -17.96 -24.61
N HIS A 114 8.75 -19.28 -24.69
CA HIS A 114 8.10 -20.21 -23.76
C HIS A 114 8.67 -20.08 -22.34
N GLU A 115 9.99 -20.07 -22.19
CA GLU A 115 10.65 -19.87 -20.89
C GLU A 115 10.23 -18.53 -20.25
N LEU A 116 10.10 -17.47 -21.03
CA LEU A 116 9.63 -16.18 -20.54
C LEU A 116 8.17 -16.25 -20.06
N LEU A 117 7.30 -17.01 -20.75
CA LEU A 117 5.92 -17.20 -20.34
C LEU A 117 5.81 -18.02 -19.05
N GLU A 118 6.59 -19.10 -18.93
CA GLU A 118 6.66 -19.89 -17.70
C GLU A 118 7.13 -19.05 -16.51
N HIS A 119 8.17 -18.23 -16.69
CA HIS A 119 8.62 -17.32 -15.63
C HIS A 119 7.54 -16.29 -15.27
N LYS A 120 6.84 -15.71 -16.26
CA LYS A 120 5.74 -14.77 -15.97
C LYS A 120 4.60 -15.42 -15.22
N TRP A 121 4.24 -16.66 -15.56
CA TRP A 121 3.21 -17.41 -14.84
C TRP A 121 3.65 -17.78 -13.43
N ALA A 122 4.90 -18.18 -13.23
CA ALA A 122 5.45 -18.42 -11.90
C ALA A 122 5.40 -17.15 -11.04
N SER A 123 5.85 -16.01 -11.56
CA SER A 123 5.74 -14.74 -10.84
C SER A 123 4.29 -14.35 -10.55
N MET A 124 3.35 -14.60 -11.48
CA MET A 124 1.93 -14.31 -11.25
C MET A 124 1.35 -15.18 -10.11
N ALA A 125 1.73 -16.46 -10.04
CA ALA A 125 1.33 -17.34 -8.95
C ALA A 125 1.88 -16.89 -7.58
N GLU A 126 3.13 -16.39 -7.54
CA GLU A 126 3.71 -15.80 -6.32
C GLU A 126 2.95 -14.54 -5.87
N PHE A 127 2.50 -13.71 -6.82
CA PHE A 127 1.65 -12.56 -6.51
C PHE A 127 0.29 -12.97 -5.94
N ASP A 128 -0.36 -13.97 -6.53
CA ASP A 128 -1.65 -14.48 -6.04
C ASP A 128 -1.53 -15.05 -4.61
N GLU A 129 -0.42 -15.74 -4.30
CA GLU A 129 -0.16 -16.28 -2.96
C GLU A 129 0.09 -15.15 -1.93
N HIS A 130 0.85 -14.13 -2.32
CA HIS A 130 1.07 -12.96 -1.48
C HIS A 130 -0.21 -12.16 -1.22
N ASP A 131 -1.07 -11.98 -2.23
CA ASP A 131 -2.36 -11.30 -2.08
C ASP A 131 -3.28 -12.06 -1.12
N LYS A 132 -3.30 -13.39 -1.20
CA LYS A 132 -4.03 -14.23 -0.26
C LYS A 132 -3.48 -14.10 1.17
N GLU A 133 -2.15 -14.10 1.34
CA GLU A 133 -1.54 -13.89 2.65
C GLU A 133 -1.92 -12.52 3.24
N LEU A 134 -1.94 -11.46 2.41
CA LEU A 134 -2.36 -10.14 2.84
C LEU A 134 -3.84 -10.11 3.26
N GLU A 135 -4.70 -10.81 2.55
CA GLU A 135 -6.13 -10.90 2.90
C GLU A 135 -6.35 -11.66 4.21
N ASP A 136 -5.66 -12.80 4.40
CA ASP A 136 -5.69 -13.56 5.65
C ASP A 136 -5.18 -12.72 6.83
N ARG A 137 -4.09 -11.96 6.63
CA ARG A 137 -3.55 -11.04 7.65
C ARG A 137 -4.52 -9.91 7.97
N ARG A 138 -5.21 -9.34 6.98
CA ARG A 138 -6.24 -8.31 7.20
C ARG A 138 -7.39 -8.86 8.04
N LYS A 139 -7.84 -10.07 7.77
CA LYS A 139 -8.88 -10.74 8.54
C LYS A 139 -8.48 -10.94 10.01
N VAL A 140 -7.27 -11.46 10.26
CA VAL A 140 -6.74 -11.64 11.62
C VAL A 140 -6.64 -10.30 12.37
N ASN A 141 -6.20 -9.24 11.69
CA ASN A 141 -6.14 -7.91 12.30
C ASN A 141 -7.53 -7.36 12.66
N GLU A 142 -8.53 -7.60 11.82
CA GLU A 142 -9.89 -7.17 12.09
C GLU A 142 -10.51 -7.94 13.26
N ASP A 143 -10.32 -9.27 13.30
CA ASP A 143 -10.73 -10.10 14.44
C ASP A 143 -10.06 -9.62 15.75
N ASN A 144 -8.78 -9.27 15.70
CA ASN A 144 -8.06 -8.73 16.86
C ASN A 144 -8.61 -7.36 17.30
N ARG A 145 -8.95 -6.47 16.36
CA ARG A 145 -9.60 -5.18 16.68
C ARG A 145 -10.93 -5.38 17.39
N GLN A 146 -11.76 -6.31 16.90
CA GLN A 146 -13.03 -6.64 17.53
C GLN A 146 -12.86 -7.20 18.93
N ARG A 147 -11.85 -8.06 19.14
CA ARG A 147 -11.52 -8.59 20.48
C ARG A 147 -11.04 -7.49 21.43
N VAL A 148 -10.21 -6.56 20.96
CA VAL A 148 -9.75 -5.42 21.77
C VAL A 148 -10.93 -4.52 22.12
N ALA A 149 -11.84 -4.25 21.17
CA ALA A 149 -13.04 -3.47 21.44
C ALA A 149 -13.94 -4.14 22.49
N ALA A 150 -14.18 -5.46 22.37
CA ALA A 150 -14.96 -6.21 23.34
C ALA A 150 -14.30 -6.22 24.74
N ALA A 151 -12.98 -6.40 24.80
CA ALA A 151 -12.23 -6.31 26.05
C ALA A 151 -12.31 -4.91 26.67
N GLY A 152 -12.28 -3.85 25.86
CA GLY A 152 -12.48 -2.46 26.32
C GLY A 152 -13.84 -2.25 26.98
N VAL A 153 -14.91 -2.80 26.41
CA VAL A 153 -16.26 -2.76 27.00
C VAL A 153 -16.30 -3.51 28.34
N GLU A 154 -15.65 -4.67 28.44
CA GLU A 154 -15.59 -5.39 29.72
C GLU A 154 -14.83 -4.62 30.81
N VAL A 155 -13.72 -3.96 30.45
CA VAL A 155 -12.96 -3.13 31.40
C VAL A 155 -13.82 -1.97 31.89
N SER A 156 -14.47 -1.24 30.98
CA SER A 156 -15.38 -0.15 31.35
C SER A 156 -16.52 -0.61 32.27
N ASN A 157 -17.15 -1.76 31.98
CA ASN A 157 -18.18 -2.33 32.84
C ASN A 157 -17.64 -2.68 34.24
N ARG A 158 -16.41 -3.17 34.34
CA ARG A 158 -15.77 -3.48 35.63
C ARG A 158 -15.44 -2.21 36.39
N GLU A 159 -14.94 -1.17 35.73
CA GLU A 159 -14.66 0.13 36.33
C GLU A 159 -15.92 0.75 36.92
N SER A 160 -17.02 0.79 36.15
CA SER A 160 -18.31 1.26 36.66
C SER A 160 -18.84 0.42 37.84
N ALA A 161 -18.62 -0.89 37.83
CA ALA A 161 -19.00 -1.76 38.94
C ALA A 161 -18.19 -1.50 40.21
N VAL A 162 -16.89 -1.18 40.07
CA VAL A 162 -16.02 -0.79 41.18
C VAL A 162 -16.46 0.56 41.75
N GLU A 163 -16.70 1.57 40.91
CA GLU A 163 -17.19 2.88 41.34
C GLU A 163 -18.54 2.77 42.08
N ALA A 164 -19.46 1.96 41.56
CA ALA A 164 -20.72 1.66 42.23
C ALA A 164 -20.54 0.92 43.57
N ALA A 165 -19.50 0.12 43.72
CA ALA A 165 -19.18 -0.55 44.98
C ALA A 165 -18.54 0.41 45.99
N GLU A 166 -17.64 1.28 45.54
CA GLU A 166 -16.99 2.31 46.36
C GLU A 166 -18.00 3.31 46.93
N THR A 167 -18.94 3.78 46.11
CA THR A 167 -20.02 4.67 46.55
C THR A 167 -20.92 4.01 47.62
N ARG A 168 -21.27 2.72 47.44
CA ARG A 168 -22.02 1.96 48.46
C ARG A 168 -21.22 1.77 49.74
N LEU A 169 -19.91 1.50 49.65
CA LEU A 169 -19.04 1.36 50.81
C LEU A 169 -18.92 2.67 51.58
N ALA A 170 -18.77 3.80 50.88
CA ALA A 170 -18.74 5.12 51.47
C ALA A 170 -20.05 5.43 52.21
N ALA A 171 -21.20 5.14 51.61
CA ALA A 171 -22.51 5.30 52.25
C ALA A 171 -22.65 4.46 53.53
N LYS A 172 -22.23 3.19 53.49
CA LYS A 172 -22.24 2.30 54.66
C LYS A 172 -21.27 2.76 55.76
N THR A 173 -20.13 3.31 55.37
CA THR A 173 -19.16 3.88 56.32
C THR A 173 -19.72 5.13 57.00
N ALA A 174 -20.40 6.00 56.26
CA ALA A 174 -21.08 7.17 56.81
C ALA A 174 -22.22 6.79 57.77
N GLU A 175 -23.02 5.78 57.41
CA GLU A 175 -24.06 5.21 58.28
C GLU A 175 -23.46 4.66 59.58
N LEU A 176 -22.38 3.87 59.49
CA LEU A 176 -21.70 3.33 60.66
C LEU A 176 -21.14 4.43 61.57
N LYS A 177 -20.54 5.48 61.00
CA LYS A 177 -20.06 6.64 61.75
C LYS A 177 -21.20 7.32 62.52
N ARG A 178 -22.38 7.49 61.90
CA ARG A 178 -23.56 8.07 62.57
C ARG A 178 -24.05 7.21 63.74
N VAL A 179 -24.10 5.88 63.57
CA VAL A 179 -24.51 4.97 64.65
C VAL A 179 -23.53 5.03 65.82
N ILE A 180 -22.22 4.97 65.55
CA ILE A 180 -21.19 5.06 66.60
C ILE A 180 -21.30 6.41 67.35
N GLN A 181 -21.53 7.51 66.62
CA GLN A 181 -21.69 8.82 67.23
C GLN A 181 -22.92 8.88 68.14
N HIS A 182 -24.06 8.35 67.67
CA HIS A 182 -25.29 8.26 68.44
C HIS A 182 -25.08 7.45 69.73
N ASP A 183 -24.51 6.25 69.64
CA ASP A 183 -24.26 5.38 70.80
C ASP A 183 -23.31 6.05 71.80
N TYR A 184 -22.30 6.78 71.31
CA TYR A 184 -21.40 7.54 72.17
C TYR A 184 -22.12 8.67 72.91
N GLU A 185 -23.01 9.40 72.23
CA GLU A 185 -23.82 10.47 72.83
C GLU A 185 -24.81 9.92 73.86
N GLU A 186 -25.47 8.80 73.58
CA GLU A 186 -26.34 8.12 74.55
C GLU A 186 -25.56 7.70 75.80
N LEU A 187 -24.40 7.07 75.63
CA LEU A 187 -23.54 6.68 76.76
C LEU A 187 -23.08 7.89 77.56
N ARG A 188 -22.73 9.00 76.89
CA ARG A 188 -22.36 10.25 77.55
C ARG A 188 -23.52 10.82 78.36
N ASN A 189 -24.73 10.81 77.82
CA ASN A 189 -25.92 11.31 78.51
C ASN A 189 -26.28 10.43 79.72
N CYS A 190 -26.27 9.10 79.57
CA CYS A 190 -26.45 8.19 80.69
C CYS A 190 -25.40 8.40 81.80
N HIS A 191 -24.14 8.66 81.43
CA HIS A 191 -23.09 8.95 82.40
C HIS A 191 -23.30 10.27 83.14
N LEU A 192 -23.79 11.30 82.45
CA LEU A 192 -24.13 12.59 83.06
C LEU A 192 -25.33 12.47 83.99
N ASP A 193 -26.39 11.77 83.58
CA ASP A 193 -27.56 11.51 84.43
C ASP A 193 -27.18 10.75 85.72
N LEU A 194 -26.28 9.76 85.61
CA LEU A 194 -25.75 9.05 86.79
C LEU A 194 -24.96 9.97 87.71
N LYS A 195 -24.13 10.87 87.15
CA LYS A 195 -23.39 11.86 87.94
C LYS A 195 -24.33 12.83 88.64
N ASP A 196 -25.35 13.34 87.96
CA ASP A 196 -26.29 14.30 88.51
C ASP A 196 -27.11 13.66 89.66
N ARG A 197 -27.50 12.39 89.52
CA ARG A 197 -28.12 11.63 90.62
C ARG A 197 -27.18 11.36 91.79
N ASP A 198 -25.89 11.11 91.54
CA ASP A 198 -24.87 10.99 92.58
C ASP A 198 -24.60 12.33 93.30
N TYR A 199 -24.79 13.47 92.63
CA TYR A 199 -24.72 14.80 93.25
C TYR A 199 -25.93 15.07 94.16
N GLU A 200 -27.13 14.59 93.82
CA GLU A 200 -28.30 14.67 94.70
C GLU A 200 -28.18 13.76 95.95
N TYR A 201 -27.36 12.70 95.89
CA TYR A 201 -27.26 11.66 96.93
C TYR A 201 -25.91 11.61 97.69
N ARG A 202 -25.20 12.73 97.87
CA ARG A 202 -24.06 12.79 98.81
C ARG A 202 -24.37 13.50 100.13
N PRO A 203 -24.48 12.75 101.25
CA PRO A 203 -23.82 13.15 102.48
C PRO A 203 -22.31 12.94 102.29
N GLN A 204 -21.52 14.01 102.44
CA GLN A 204 -20.06 14.07 102.42
C GLN A 204 -19.33 12.74 102.69
N ARG A 205 -18.98 11.99 101.63
CA ARG A 205 -17.95 10.94 101.71
C ARG A 205 -17.05 11.00 100.48
N ALA A 206 -15.75 11.01 100.75
CA ALA A 206 -14.66 11.03 99.79
C ALA A 206 -14.68 9.74 98.94
N PHE A 207 -14.50 9.88 97.63
CA PHE A 207 -14.12 8.78 96.74
C PHE A 207 -12.80 9.13 96.04
N PRO A 208 -11.91 8.15 95.83
CA PRO A 208 -10.56 8.40 95.36
C PRO A 208 -10.55 8.69 93.86
N VAL A 209 -9.63 9.57 93.47
CA VAL A 209 -9.41 10.01 92.09
C VAL A 209 -9.04 8.81 91.21
N LEU A 210 -9.96 8.38 90.36
CA LEU A 210 -9.66 7.45 89.27
C LEU A 210 -8.89 8.22 88.19
N TRP A 211 -7.57 8.01 88.14
CA TRP A 211 -6.72 8.44 87.04
C TRP A 211 -7.05 7.61 85.80
N LEU A 212 -7.67 8.22 84.79
CA LEU A 212 -7.69 7.67 83.44
C LEU A 212 -6.29 7.83 82.81
N PRO A 213 -5.79 6.84 82.05
CA PRO A 213 -4.48 6.95 81.40
C PRO A 213 -4.46 8.14 80.43
N GLN A 214 -3.40 8.95 80.52
CA GLN A 214 -3.13 10.08 79.63
C GLN A 214 -3.04 9.60 78.18
N GLY A 215 -4.09 9.88 77.40
CA GLY A 215 -4.14 9.52 75.97
C GLY A 215 -5.50 9.75 75.30
N LEU A 216 -6.59 9.85 76.07
CA LEU A 216 -7.96 10.08 75.56
C LEU A 216 -8.49 11.48 75.91
N TYR A 217 -7.63 12.50 75.87
CA TYR A 217 -8.09 13.88 75.82
C TYR A 217 -8.42 14.21 74.36
N PHE A 218 -9.66 13.93 73.93
CA PHE A 218 -10.26 14.72 72.85
C PHE A 218 -10.56 16.09 73.44
N GLY A 219 -9.55 16.96 73.42
CA GLY A 219 -9.69 18.34 73.85
C GLY A 219 -10.67 19.06 72.93
N ASN A 220 -11.81 19.46 73.49
CA ASN A 220 -12.61 20.67 73.23
C ASN A 220 -12.51 21.37 71.86
N ALA A 221 -12.49 20.63 70.75
CA ALA A 221 -12.89 21.18 69.46
C ALA A 221 -14.40 20.94 69.33
N PRO A 222 -15.23 21.95 69.04
CA PRO A 222 -16.62 21.72 68.71
C PRO A 222 -16.65 20.90 67.41
N LEU A 223 -16.86 19.59 67.54
CA LEU A 223 -16.85 18.63 66.42
C LEU A 223 -17.97 18.88 65.40
N ALA A 224 -18.96 19.73 65.75
CA ALA A 224 -20.02 20.15 64.86
C ALA A 224 -19.47 20.83 63.59
N ASP A 225 -18.44 21.67 63.72
CA ASP A 225 -17.87 22.40 62.58
C ASP A 225 -17.07 21.50 61.63
N VAL A 226 -16.52 20.37 62.13
CA VAL A 226 -15.76 19.42 61.30
C VAL A 226 -16.70 18.52 60.50
N VAL A 227 -17.84 18.15 61.07
CA VAL A 227 -18.87 17.37 60.37
C VAL A 227 -19.58 18.23 59.32
N ASP A 228 -19.92 19.49 59.63
CA ASP A 228 -20.58 20.38 58.66
C ASP A 228 -19.65 20.80 57.51
N ALA A 229 -18.34 20.95 57.76
CA ALA A 229 -17.36 21.24 56.70
C ALA A 229 -17.12 20.04 55.76
N GLU A 230 -17.14 18.80 56.26
CA GLU A 230 -17.05 17.61 55.40
C GLU A 230 -18.36 17.32 54.65
N VAL A 231 -19.53 17.64 55.23
CA VAL A 231 -20.82 17.49 54.56
C VAL A 231 -21.02 18.53 53.46
N ALA A 232 -20.56 19.78 53.65
CA ALA A 232 -20.61 20.81 52.61
C ALA A 232 -19.74 20.49 51.37
N ASN A 233 -18.63 19.77 51.57
CA ASN A 233 -17.81 19.26 50.45
C ASN A 233 -18.46 18.10 49.69
N LEU A 234 -19.50 17.46 50.24
CA LEU A 234 -20.28 16.41 49.56
C LEU A 234 -21.52 16.96 48.84
N ASP A 235 -21.99 18.18 49.20
CA ASP A 235 -23.14 18.85 48.57
C ASP A 235 -22.72 19.88 47.48
N GLY A 236 -21.44 20.25 47.43
CA GLY A 236 -20.87 21.22 46.47
C GLY A 236 -20.41 20.64 45.12
N GLY A 237 -20.71 19.38 44.79
CA GLY A 237 -20.32 18.72 43.54
C GLY A 237 -21.33 18.86 42.39
N GLY A 238 -22.31 19.74 42.51
CA GLY A 238 -23.36 19.99 41.50
C GLY A 238 -23.02 21.17 40.60
N GLY A 239 -22.00 21.00 39.76
CA GLY A 239 -21.69 21.90 38.64
C GLY A 239 -21.49 21.05 37.38
N PHE A 240 -22.58 20.41 36.93
CA PHE A 240 -22.67 19.93 35.55
C PHE A 240 -22.65 21.18 34.66
N ASP A 241 -21.49 21.45 34.08
CA ASP A 241 -21.33 22.33 32.92
C ASP A 241 -21.81 21.52 31.71
N ASP A 242 -23.14 21.45 31.55
CA ASP A 242 -23.78 21.03 30.29
C ASP A 242 -23.62 22.19 29.29
N GLU A 243 -22.42 22.35 28.74
CA GLU A 243 -22.28 22.94 27.40
C GLU A 243 -22.67 21.84 26.40
N ASP A 244 -23.98 21.78 26.12
CA ASP A 244 -24.55 21.18 24.93
C ASP A 244 -23.94 21.86 23.69
N GLU A 245 -22.85 21.30 23.16
CA GLU A 245 -22.47 21.53 21.75
C GLU A 245 -23.43 20.74 20.86
N GLU A 246 -24.38 21.49 20.31
CA GLU A 246 -25.18 21.31 19.10
C GLU A 246 -24.93 20.02 18.29
N ASP A 247 -25.91 19.12 18.37
CA ASP A 247 -26.17 18.05 17.40
C ASP A 247 -26.75 18.69 16.11
N GLU A 248 -25.89 18.94 15.11
CA GLU A 248 -26.33 19.24 13.74
C GLU A 248 -26.90 17.97 13.08
N GLY A 249 -28.20 17.77 13.29
CA GLY A 249 -29.00 16.84 12.53
C GLY A 249 -29.45 17.39 11.17
N SER A 250 -28.90 16.82 10.10
CA SER A 250 -29.51 16.57 8.79
C SER A 250 -29.59 17.70 7.75
N GLU A 251 -29.06 17.46 6.55
CA GLU A 251 -29.89 16.99 5.43
C GLU A 251 -29.03 16.41 4.30
N ALA A 252 -29.43 15.23 3.85
CA ALA A 252 -29.03 14.67 2.58
C ALA A 252 -29.76 15.42 1.46
N GLY A 253 -28.98 15.87 0.46
CA GLY A 253 -29.45 16.36 -0.84
C GLY A 253 -28.45 15.95 -1.91
#